data_AF-A0AAU6DHR6-F1
#
_entry.id   AF-A0AAU6DHR6-F1
#
_cell.length_a   1.000
_cell.length_b   1.000
_cell.length_c   1.000
_cell.angle_alpha   90.00
_cell.angle_beta   90.00
_cell.angle_gamma   90.00
#
_symmetry.space_group_name_H-M   'P 1'
#
loop_
_entity.id
_entity.type
_entity.pdbx_description
1 polymer ?
#
loop_
_entity_poly.entity_id
_entity_poly.type
_entity_poly.pdbx_seq_one_letter_code
_entity_poly.pdbx_strand_id
1 'polypeptide(L)'
;MPSRRFWPTLVVIALLSGCAAGAATSTKGASEIPPPTAEALAVQFPFDSYLLNDSETQLTYQATDHLIRPCMRKAGYKWAEIETPSVDDRWRNRLHYGVVEPLVAERFGYHSPADLLASPGVRDVLDAMKERDAQLSSTARESEQGCRKEAGARLTRNAKVSFTKLNNLKSQTYEAAQHDPAVRTAFRQWSACMKKRGHSYGTPVDAGNDRHWFAKDSSTASGEEKKTAIDDVRCKEKNGLLALWFGTEKRLEQEAIRKNSTYLSQVKRANEQYLVNSRQALKGS
;
A
#
# COMPACT_ATOMS: atom_id res chain seq x y z
N MET A 1 -25.44 -28.79 -75.17
CA MET A 1 -25.50 -30.22 -74.77
C MET A 1 -24.41 -30.97 -75.53
N PRO A 2 -23.90 -32.11 -75.04
CA PRO A 2 -23.24 -32.40 -73.75
C PRO A 2 -21.68 -32.39 -73.95
N SER A 3 -20.76 -32.72 -73.03
CA SER A 3 -20.71 -32.82 -71.56
C SER A 3 -19.24 -32.94 -71.08
N ARG A 4 -18.94 -32.44 -69.87
CA ARG A 4 -17.95 -32.96 -68.89
C ARG A 4 -16.47 -33.14 -69.30
N ARG A 5 -15.60 -32.40 -68.60
CA ARG A 5 -14.40 -32.94 -67.89
C ARG A 5 -13.90 -31.95 -66.82
N PHE A 6 -14.42 -32.10 -65.59
CA PHE A 6 -13.64 -31.82 -64.36
C PHE A 6 -12.67 -33.03 -64.18
N TRP A 7 -11.50 -32.94 -63.56
CA TRP A 7 -11.09 -32.20 -62.35
C TRP A 7 -9.57 -31.86 -62.43
N PRO A 8 -9.04 -30.85 -61.72
CA PRO A 8 -7.63 -30.46 -61.77
C PRO A 8 -6.78 -31.09 -60.65
N THR A 9 -5.51 -31.38 -60.94
CA THR A 9 -4.51 -31.71 -59.91
C THR A 9 -3.85 -30.42 -59.42
N LEU A 10 -4.34 -29.88 -58.30
CA LEU A 10 -3.78 -28.67 -57.68
C LEU A 10 -2.52 -29.02 -56.89
N VAL A 11 -1.36 -28.52 -57.34
CA VAL A 11 -0.11 -28.59 -56.58
C VAL A 11 -0.18 -27.56 -55.45
N VAL A 12 -0.39 -28.02 -54.22
CA VAL A 12 -0.31 -27.18 -53.02
C VAL A 12 1.12 -27.20 -52.49
N ILE A 13 1.81 -26.07 -52.62
CA ILE A 13 3.15 -25.87 -52.06
C ILE A 13 3.02 -25.70 -50.54
N ALA A 14 3.66 -26.58 -49.78
CA ALA A 14 3.78 -26.45 -48.34
C ALA A 14 4.79 -25.35 -47.98
N LEU A 15 4.31 -24.23 -47.44
CA LEU A 15 5.15 -23.21 -46.82
C LEU A 15 5.07 -23.31 -45.29
N LEU A 16 6.23 -23.22 -44.65
CA LEU A 16 6.46 -23.57 -43.26
C LEU A 16 5.94 -22.50 -42.28
N SER A 17 5.10 -22.95 -41.35
CA SER A 17 5.01 -22.51 -39.94
C SER A 17 5.53 -21.11 -39.59
N GLY A 18 4.71 -20.08 -39.85
CA GLY A 18 4.88 -18.72 -39.32
C GLY A 18 4.08 -18.48 -38.04
N CYS A 19 4.24 -19.31 -37.01
CA CYS A 19 3.62 -19.05 -35.70
C CYS A 19 4.33 -17.89 -35.01
N ALA A 20 3.90 -16.67 -35.31
CA ALA A 20 4.11 -15.51 -34.46
C ALA A 20 3.26 -15.66 -33.18
N ALA A 21 3.63 -16.65 -32.35
CA ALA A 21 3.20 -16.70 -30.96
C ALA A 21 3.82 -15.48 -30.28
N GLY A 22 3.08 -14.37 -30.30
CA GLY A 22 3.38 -13.23 -29.45
C GLY A 22 3.56 -13.77 -28.05
N ALA A 23 4.76 -13.63 -27.51
CA ALA A 23 5.06 -14.03 -26.15
C ALA A 23 4.27 -13.11 -25.21
N ALA A 24 3.00 -13.46 -24.98
CA ALA A 24 2.29 -13.08 -23.78
C ALA A 24 3.14 -13.60 -22.63
N THR A 25 4.00 -12.73 -22.11
CA THR A 25 4.66 -12.90 -20.83
C THR A 25 3.55 -13.07 -19.82
N SER A 26 3.21 -14.34 -19.56
CA SER A 26 2.30 -14.74 -18.51
C SER A 26 3.02 -14.47 -17.20
N THR A 27 3.01 -13.21 -16.79
CA THR A 27 3.29 -12.79 -15.42
C THR A 27 2.37 -13.62 -14.53
N LYS A 28 2.97 -14.58 -13.82
CA LYS A 28 2.28 -15.42 -12.85
C LYS A 28 1.43 -14.50 -11.98
N GLY A 29 0.11 -14.73 -11.99
CA GLY A 29 -0.87 -13.73 -11.59
C GLY A 29 -0.64 -13.20 -10.17
N ALA A 30 0.04 -12.06 -10.07
CA ALA A 30 -0.20 -11.11 -8.99
C ALA A 30 -1.67 -10.72 -9.11
N SER A 31 -2.41 -10.87 -8.01
CA SER A 31 -3.82 -10.54 -7.95
C SER A 31 -3.95 -9.01 -7.98
N GLU A 32 -4.07 -8.45 -9.19
CA GLU A 32 -4.10 -7.01 -9.47
C GLU A 32 -4.89 -6.19 -8.43
N ILE A 33 -4.26 -5.14 -7.92
CA ILE A 33 -4.81 -4.33 -6.84
C ILE A 33 -5.99 -3.49 -7.34
N PRO A 34 -7.21 -3.66 -6.81
CA PRO A 34 -8.35 -2.86 -7.21
C PRO A 34 -8.11 -1.36 -6.99
N PRO A 35 -8.54 -0.49 -7.91
CA PRO A 35 -8.48 0.94 -7.73
C PRO A 35 -9.31 1.37 -6.52
N PRO A 36 -8.88 2.40 -5.78
CA PRO A 36 -9.52 2.81 -4.53
C PRO A 36 -10.90 3.41 -4.75
N THR A 37 -11.85 3.10 -3.86
CA THR A 37 -13.16 3.78 -3.85
C THR A 37 -13.04 5.24 -3.42
N ALA A 38 -14.00 6.07 -3.84
CA ALA A 38 -14.05 7.48 -3.42
C ALA A 38 -14.20 7.65 -1.90
N GLU A 39 -14.91 6.73 -1.23
CA GLU A 39 -15.06 6.74 0.24
C GLU A 39 -13.72 6.41 0.92
N ALA A 40 -12.96 5.43 0.42
CA ALA A 40 -11.64 5.12 0.94
C ALA A 40 -10.62 6.26 0.73
N LEU A 41 -10.64 6.94 -0.42
CA LEU A 41 -9.81 8.13 -0.69
C LEU A 41 -10.19 9.37 0.15
N ALA A 42 -11.40 9.41 0.71
CA ALA A 42 -11.86 10.49 1.60
C ALA A 42 -11.33 10.35 3.03
N VAL A 43 -10.82 9.17 3.41
CA VAL A 43 -10.19 8.91 4.72
C VAL A 43 -8.82 9.58 4.78
N GLN A 44 -8.78 10.84 5.19
CA GLN A 44 -7.56 11.64 5.36
C GLN A 44 -7.51 12.26 6.75
N PHE A 45 -6.47 11.87 7.50
CA PHE A 45 -6.36 12.14 8.93
C PHE A 45 -5.54 13.41 9.20
N PRO A 46 -5.95 14.26 10.15
CA PRO A 46 -5.14 15.37 10.64
C PRO A 46 -3.68 15.00 10.97
N PHE A 47 -3.43 13.80 11.53
CA PHE A 47 -2.08 13.32 11.83
C PHE A 47 -1.22 13.02 10.58
N ASP A 48 -1.82 12.86 9.40
CA ASP A 48 -1.07 12.62 8.16
C ASP A 48 -0.16 13.79 7.79
N SER A 49 -0.53 15.01 8.21
CA SER A 49 0.29 16.22 8.06
C SER A 49 1.60 16.25 8.87
N TYR A 50 1.84 15.24 9.72
CA TYR A 50 3.08 15.05 10.49
C TYR A 50 3.88 13.82 10.06
N LEU A 51 3.47 13.16 8.98
CA LEU A 51 4.17 12.06 8.34
C LEU A 51 4.66 12.55 6.95
N LEU A 52 5.57 11.81 6.33
CA LEU A 52 5.86 12.03 4.91
C LEU A 52 4.69 11.49 4.09
N ASN A 53 4.36 12.19 3.01
CA ASN A 53 3.48 11.66 1.97
C ASN A 53 4.26 10.72 1.02
N ASP A 54 3.59 10.09 0.05
CA ASP A 54 4.22 9.07 -0.80
C ASP A 54 5.27 9.72 -1.73
N SER A 55 4.95 10.87 -2.32
CA SER A 55 5.86 11.66 -3.17
C SER A 55 7.10 12.15 -2.40
N GLU A 56 6.96 12.54 -1.14
CA GLU A 56 8.05 12.91 -0.23
C GLU A 56 8.90 11.71 0.19
N THR A 57 8.26 10.56 0.39
CA THR A 57 8.94 9.29 0.67
C THR A 57 9.80 8.88 -0.52
N GLN A 58 9.24 8.93 -1.73
CA GLN A 58 9.95 8.68 -2.99
C GLN A 58 11.14 9.63 -3.20
N LEU A 59 10.98 10.93 -2.96
CA LEU A 59 12.10 11.89 -2.94
C LEU A 59 13.23 11.45 -2.00
N THR A 60 12.91 10.84 -0.85
CA THR A 60 13.94 10.34 0.08
C THR A 60 14.58 9.03 -0.39
N TYR A 61 13.87 8.17 -1.14
CA TYR A 61 14.46 7.01 -1.81
C TYR A 61 15.43 7.44 -2.92
N GLN A 62 15.01 8.36 -3.79
CA GLN A 62 15.87 8.93 -4.83
C GLN A 62 17.14 9.56 -4.25
N ALA A 63 16.99 10.39 -3.20
CA ALA A 63 18.14 11.00 -2.51
C ALA A 63 19.04 9.97 -1.81
N THR A 64 18.49 8.85 -1.32
CA THR A 64 19.27 7.75 -0.72
C THR A 64 20.08 7.02 -1.77
N ASP A 65 19.46 6.60 -2.87
CA ASP A 65 20.14 5.91 -3.99
C ASP A 65 21.26 6.78 -4.59
N HIS A 66 21.00 8.07 -4.77
CA HIS A 66 21.97 9.04 -5.29
C HIS A 66 23.24 9.12 -4.41
N LEU A 67 23.06 9.08 -3.09
CA LEU A 67 24.15 9.10 -2.11
C LEU A 67 24.88 7.75 -2.00
N ILE A 68 24.17 6.62 -2.19
CA ILE A 68 24.78 5.29 -2.20
C ILE A 68 25.70 5.11 -3.42
N ARG A 69 25.30 5.61 -4.60
CA ARG A 69 26.03 5.46 -5.88
C ARG A 69 27.55 5.72 -5.81
N PRO A 70 28.06 6.87 -5.33
CA PRO A 70 29.51 7.10 -5.24
C PRO A 70 30.22 6.19 -4.24
N CYS A 71 29.55 5.80 -3.15
CA CYS A 71 30.09 4.89 -2.15
C CYS A 71 30.23 3.46 -2.71
N MET A 72 29.19 2.94 -3.38
CA MET A 72 29.25 1.64 -4.05
C MET A 72 30.32 1.60 -5.15
N ARG A 73 30.46 2.69 -5.92
CA ARG A 73 31.53 2.82 -6.92
C ARG A 73 32.92 2.76 -6.28
N LYS A 74 33.12 3.38 -5.11
CA LYS A 74 34.39 3.29 -4.35
C LYS A 74 34.66 1.87 -3.83
N ALA A 75 33.61 1.11 -3.51
CA ALA A 75 33.70 -0.31 -3.14
C ALA A 75 33.87 -1.26 -4.34
N GLY A 76 33.94 -0.75 -5.58
CA GLY A 76 34.11 -1.54 -6.80
C GLY A 76 32.81 -2.02 -7.46
N TYR A 77 31.65 -1.62 -6.96
CA TYR A 77 30.34 -2.04 -7.46
C TYR A 77 29.66 -0.95 -8.28
N LYS A 78 28.89 -1.36 -9.31
CA LYS A 78 27.94 -0.48 -9.98
C LYS A 78 26.69 -0.32 -9.11
N TRP A 79 26.07 0.85 -9.17
CA TRP A 79 24.79 1.14 -8.53
C TRP A 79 23.91 1.89 -9.51
N ALA A 80 22.77 1.28 -9.87
CA ALA A 80 21.74 1.94 -10.66
C ALA A 80 20.79 2.67 -9.71
N GLU A 81 20.67 3.98 -9.89
CA GLU A 81 19.60 4.78 -9.28
C GLU A 81 18.25 4.40 -9.90
N ILE A 82 17.20 4.39 -9.09
CA ILE A 82 15.83 4.13 -9.54
C ILE A 82 15.10 5.46 -9.68
N GLU A 83 14.43 5.65 -10.81
CA GLU A 83 13.59 6.83 -11.04
C GLU A 83 12.31 6.73 -10.20
N THR A 84 11.95 7.83 -9.53
CA THR A 84 10.77 7.90 -8.68
C THR A 84 9.78 8.93 -9.25
N PRO A 85 8.68 8.51 -9.90
CA PRO A 85 7.68 9.43 -10.44
C PRO A 85 6.90 10.12 -9.31
N SER A 86 6.17 11.20 -9.61
CA SER A 86 5.17 11.74 -8.68
C SER A 86 3.93 10.83 -8.64
N VAL A 87 3.29 10.71 -7.48
CA VAL A 87 2.23 9.75 -7.21
C VAL A 87 1.06 10.36 -6.43
N ASP A 88 -0.04 9.61 -6.32
CA ASP A 88 -1.20 9.97 -5.51
C ASP A 88 -1.04 9.48 -4.06
N ASP A 89 -0.79 10.41 -3.14
CA ASP A 89 -0.50 10.13 -1.73
C ASP A 89 -1.70 9.60 -0.90
N ARG A 90 -2.90 9.49 -1.49
CA ARG A 90 -4.15 9.18 -0.76
C ARG A 90 -4.38 7.68 -0.49
N TRP A 91 -3.51 6.79 -0.95
CA TRP A 91 -3.70 5.33 -0.84
C TRP A 91 -3.48 4.77 0.57
N ARG A 92 -2.68 5.47 1.38
CA ARG A 92 -2.15 5.01 2.68
C ARG A 92 -3.14 4.65 3.79
N ASN A 93 -4.40 5.11 3.72
CA ASN A 93 -5.39 4.94 4.80
C ASN A 93 -6.50 3.90 4.49
N ARG A 94 -6.47 3.25 3.32
CA ARG A 94 -7.55 2.37 2.82
C ARG A 94 -7.94 1.23 3.75
N LEU A 95 -7.01 0.74 4.58
CA LEU A 95 -7.21 -0.38 5.51
C LEU A 95 -7.39 0.03 6.98
N HIS A 96 -7.45 1.34 7.29
CA HIS A 96 -7.49 1.84 8.67
C HIS A 96 -8.73 1.35 9.45
N TYR A 97 -9.83 1.03 8.76
CA TYR A 97 -11.05 0.44 9.35
C TYR A 97 -11.29 -1.01 8.89
N GLY A 98 -10.22 -1.72 8.56
CA GLY A 98 -10.25 -3.02 7.89
C GLY A 98 -10.71 -2.90 6.44
N VAL A 99 -11.32 -3.96 5.90
CA VAL A 99 -11.85 -3.95 4.54
C VAL A 99 -13.09 -3.04 4.44
N VAL A 100 -13.06 -2.05 3.55
CA VAL A 100 -14.18 -1.10 3.33
C VAL A 100 -14.58 -0.98 1.86
N GLU A 101 -13.95 -1.75 0.98
CA GLU A 101 -14.09 -1.61 -0.47
C GLU A 101 -14.61 -2.92 -1.08
N PRO A 102 -15.71 -2.92 -1.87
CA PRO A 102 -16.34 -4.15 -2.37
C PRO A 102 -15.40 -5.05 -3.16
N LEU A 103 -14.59 -4.49 -4.07
CA LEU A 103 -13.64 -5.25 -4.89
C LEU A 103 -12.46 -5.80 -4.07
N VAL A 104 -12.08 -5.14 -2.98
CA VAL A 104 -11.04 -5.63 -2.06
C VAL A 104 -11.58 -6.82 -1.27
N ALA A 105 -12.82 -6.73 -0.75
CA ALA A 105 -13.48 -7.83 -0.06
C ALA A 105 -13.68 -9.06 -0.96
N GLU A 106 -14.09 -8.87 -2.22
CA GLU A 106 -14.25 -9.96 -3.19
C GLU A 106 -12.91 -10.61 -3.56
N ARG A 107 -11.86 -9.81 -3.76
CA ARG A 107 -10.56 -10.29 -4.22
C ARG A 107 -9.71 -10.89 -3.10
N PHE A 108 -9.74 -10.30 -1.90
CA PHE A 108 -8.84 -10.62 -0.79
C PHE A 108 -9.52 -10.93 0.54
N GLY A 109 -10.84 -10.83 0.68
CA GLY A 109 -11.51 -11.09 1.96
C GLY A 109 -11.05 -10.12 3.04
N TYR A 110 -10.52 -10.66 4.14
CA TYR A 110 -9.84 -9.91 5.21
C TYR A 110 -8.31 -9.94 5.08
N HIS A 111 -7.75 -10.74 4.16
CA HIS A 111 -6.33 -10.65 3.82
C HIS A 111 -6.02 -9.24 3.30
N SER A 112 -4.99 -8.63 3.87
CA SER A 112 -4.63 -7.23 3.67
C SER A 112 -3.26 -7.14 3.01
N PRO A 113 -3.14 -7.37 1.68
CA PRO A 113 -1.87 -7.22 0.98
C PRO A 113 -1.37 -5.77 1.11
N ALA A 114 -0.08 -5.61 1.45
CA ALA A 114 0.55 -4.31 1.67
C ALA A 114 0.38 -3.36 0.47
N ASP A 115 0.36 -3.93 -0.73
CA ASP A 115 0.14 -3.29 -2.02
C ASP A 115 -1.15 -2.44 -2.11
N LEU A 116 -2.15 -2.69 -1.25
CA LEU A 116 -3.35 -1.84 -1.16
C LEU A 116 -3.03 -0.44 -0.64
N LEU A 117 -2.02 -0.30 0.22
CA LEU A 117 -1.64 0.95 0.89
C LEU A 117 -0.71 1.84 0.07
N ALA A 118 -0.15 1.31 -1.02
CA ALA A 118 0.77 2.00 -1.91
C ALA A 118 0.11 2.22 -3.29
N SER A 119 0.29 3.40 -3.87
CA SER A 119 -0.12 3.65 -5.27
C SER A 119 0.74 2.84 -6.26
N PRO A 120 0.30 2.63 -7.52
CA PRO A 120 1.06 1.85 -8.50
C PRO A 120 2.52 2.29 -8.65
N GLY A 121 2.77 3.59 -8.83
CA GLY A 121 4.14 4.11 -8.97
C GLY A 121 5.01 4.00 -7.70
N VAL A 122 4.42 3.84 -6.51
CA VAL A 122 5.18 3.49 -5.30
C VAL A 122 5.56 2.01 -5.32
N ARG A 123 4.64 1.12 -5.73
CA ARG A 123 4.92 -0.32 -5.85
C ARG A 123 6.00 -0.59 -6.90
N ASP A 124 5.90 0.03 -8.07
CA ASP A 124 6.88 -0.12 -9.16
C ASP A 124 8.30 0.26 -8.69
N VAL A 125 8.44 1.33 -7.90
CA VAL A 125 9.71 1.75 -7.27
C VAL A 125 10.20 0.71 -6.25
N LEU A 126 9.32 0.22 -5.37
CA LEU A 126 9.68 -0.77 -4.35
C LEU A 126 10.08 -2.12 -4.95
N ASP A 127 9.40 -2.58 -6.00
CA ASP A 127 9.75 -3.79 -6.72
C ASP A 127 11.07 -3.62 -7.50
N ALA A 128 11.29 -2.49 -8.17
CA ALA A 128 12.60 -2.20 -8.79
C ALA A 128 13.76 -2.18 -7.77
N MET A 129 13.54 -1.63 -6.56
CA MET A 129 14.52 -1.65 -5.47
C MET A 129 14.82 -3.09 -5.03
N LYS A 130 13.78 -3.89 -4.83
CA LYS A 130 13.86 -5.30 -4.41
C LYS A 130 14.53 -6.17 -5.48
N GLU A 131 14.22 -5.97 -6.75
CA GLU A 131 14.86 -6.68 -7.86
C GLU A 131 16.35 -6.37 -7.94
N ARG A 132 16.74 -5.08 -7.86
CA ARG A 132 18.16 -4.68 -7.81
C ARG A 132 18.88 -5.30 -6.61
N ASP A 133 18.30 -5.17 -5.43
CA ASP A 133 18.94 -5.58 -4.17
C ASP A 133 19.03 -7.12 -4.06
N ALA A 134 18.20 -7.86 -4.80
CA ALA A 134 18.29 -9.32 -4.96
C ALA A 134 19.49 -9.77 -5.81
N GLN A 135 19.92 -8.98 -6.80
CA GLN A 135 21.08 -9.29 -7.65
C GLN A 135 22.45 -9.05 -6.97
N LEU A 136 22.47 -8.48 -5.76
CA LEU A 136 23.71 -8.22 -5.03
C LEU A 136 24.34 -9.53 -4.50
N SER A 137 25.65 -9.69 -4.72
CA SER A 137 26.47 -10.66 -3.98
C SER A 137 26.46 -10.36 -2.48
N SER A 138 26.92 -11.30 -1.64
CA SER A 138 27.09 -11.06 -0.20
C SER A 138 27.96 -9.82 0.08
N THR A 139 29.13 -9.73 -0.55
CA THR A 139 30.08 -8.62 -0.39
C THR A 139 29.55 -7.28 -0.94
N ALA A 140 28.76 -7.30 -2.02
CA ALA A 140 28.08 -6.12 -2.53
C ALA A 140 26.99 -5.64 -1.56
N ARG A 141 26.24 -6.57 -0.96
CA ARG A 141 25.18 -6.29 0.02
C ARG A 141 25.74 -5.75 1.35
N GLU A 142 26.87 -6.25 1.82
CA GLU A 142 27.59 -5.68 2.97
C GLU A 142 28.05 -4.23 2.70
N SER A 143 28.58 -3.98 1.50
CA SER A 143 28.99 -2.64 1.06
C SER A 143 27.79 -1.70 0.96
N GLU A 144 26.69 -2.17 0.39
CA GLU A 144 25.42 -1.44 0.24
C GLU A 144 24.87 -1.00 1.60
N GLN A 145 24.82 -1.89 2.60
CA GLN A 145 24.36 -1.57 3.95
C GLN A 145 25.22 -0.47 4.60
N GLY A 146 26.54 -0.51 4.40
CA GLY A 146 27.47 0.54 4.81
C GLY A 146 27.16 1.88 4.15
N CYS A 147 27.01 1.88 2.83
CA CYS A 147 26.67 3.08 2.05
C CYS A 147 25.29 3.67 2.42
N ARG A 148 24.27 2.81 2.65
CA ARG A 148 22.94 3.23 3.09
C ARG A 148 22.98 3.85 4.48
N LYS A 149 23.80 3.34 5.39
CA LYS A 149 24.02 3.92 6.72
C LYS A 149 24.67 5.31 6.64
N GLU A 150 25.64 5.50 5.75
CA GLU A 150 26.26 6.82 5.50
C GLU A 150 25.23 7.81 4.90
N ALA A 151 24.49 7.38 3.87
CA ALA A 151 23.42 8.17 3.26
C ALA A 151 22.37 8.58 4.29
N GLY A 152 21.85 7.63 5.09
CA GLY A 152 20.89 7.89 6.16
C GLY A 152 21.43 8.85 7.24
N ALA A 153 22.71 8.76 7.60
CA ALA A 153 23.34 9.71 8.53
C ALA A 153 23.46 11.12 7.93
N ARG A 154 23.70 11.25 6.61
CA ARG A 154 23.71 12.53 5.91
C ARG A 154 22.31 13.14 5.82
N LEU A 155 21.30 12.35 5.45
CA LEU A 155 19.92 12.81 5.27
C LEU A 155 19.24 13.14 6.61
N THR A 156 19.45 12.36 7.67
CA THR A 156 18.81 12.59 9.00
C THR A 156 19.52 13.66 9.86
N ARG A 157 20.53 14.35 9.32
CA ARG A 157 21.28 15.39 10.03
C ARG A 157 20.35 16.54 10.46
N ASN A 158 20.32 16.82 11.77
CA ASN A 158 19.42 17.80 12.40
C ASN A 158 17.92 17.53 12.18
N ALA A 159 17.55 16.34 11.72
CA ALA A 159 16.19 15.96 11.33
C ALA A 159 15.65 14.77 12.16
N LYS A 160 16.13 14.61 13.40
CA LYS A 160 15.77 13.49 14.28
C LYS A 160 14.66 13.88 15.24
N VAL A 161 13.58 13.10 15.26
CA VAL A 161 12.46 13.19 16.20
C VAL A 161 12.00 11.77 16.54
N SER A 162 11.45 11.56 17.74
CA SER A 162 10.79 10.29 18.08
C SER A 162 9.36 10.28 17.54
N PHE A 163 9.04 9.31 16.69
CA PHE A 163 7.68 9.05 16.21
C PHE A 163 6.85 8.19 17.16
N THR A 164 7.45 7.60 18.20
CA THR A 164 6.75 6.75 19.19
C THR A 164 5.55 7.48 19.79
N LYS A 165 5.69 8.77 20.13
CA LYS A 165 4.58 9.55 20.68
C LYS A 165 3.47 9.82 19.66
N LEU A 166 3.78 10.10 18.40
CA LEU A 166 2.77 10.24 17.34
C LEU A 166 2.02 8.92 17.11
N ASN A 167 2.73 7.78 17.07
CA ASN A 167 2.10 6.46 16.93
C ASN A 167 1.17 6.17 18.11
N ASN A 168 1.60 6.44 19.35
CA ASN A 168 0.76 6.28 20.53
C ASN A 168 -0.49 7.18 20.47
N LEU A 169 -0.36 8.42 19.99
CA LEU A 169 -1.51 9.33 19.81
C LEU A 169 -2.49 8.79 18.77
N LYS A 170 -2.02 8.25 17.63
CA LYS A 170 -2.87 7.60 16.62
C LYS A 170 -3.64 6.42 17.21
N SER A 171 -2.95 5.52 17.93
CA SER A 171 -3.61 4.38 18.59
C SER A 171 -4.66 4.82 19.61
N GLN A 172 -4.35 5.84 20.40
CA GLN A 172 -5.28 6.40 21.39
C GLN A 172 -6.52 7.04 20.75
N THR A 173 -6.38 7.76 19.63
CA THR A 173 -7.53 8.36 18.95
C THR A 173 -8.41 7.32 18.27
N TYR A 174 -7.79 6.28 17.67
CA TYR A 174 -8.50 5.13 17.11
C TYR A 174 -9.30 4.34 18.16
N GLU A 175 -8.67 4.04 19.30
CA GLU A 175 -9.32 3.35 20.43
C GLU A 175 -10.42 4.20 21.07
N ALA A 176 -10.17 5.50 21.28
CA ALA A 176 -11.19 6.41 21.82
C ALA A 176 -12.39 6.56 20.86
N ALA A 177 -12.17 6.55 19.54
CA ALA A 177 -13.25 6.59 18.56
C ALA A 177 -14.12 5.32 18.60
N GLN A 178 -13.53 4.13 18.79
CA GLN A 178 -14.29 2.88 18.98
C GLN A 178 -15.16 2.89 20.24
N HIS A 179 -14.72 3.60 21.28
CA HIS A 179 -15.46 3.72 22.54
C HIS A 179 -16.54 4.81 22.53
N ASP A 180 -16.57 5.70 21.53
CA ASP A 180 -17.55 6.77 21.40
C ASP A 180 -19.00 6.21 21.34
N PRO A 181 -19.97 6.75 22.11
CA PRO A 181 -21.33 6.25 22.14
C PRO A 181 -22.03 6.17 20.77
N ALA A 182 -21.72 7.07 19.84
CA ALA A 182 -22.27 7.06 18.49
C ALA A 182 -21.68 5.92 17.66
N VAL A 183 -20.35 5.77 17.65
CA VAL A 183 -19.64 4.68 16.95
C VAL A 183 -20.04 3.32 17.50
N ARG A 184 -20.10 3.15 18.82
CA ARG A 184 -20.61 1.92 19.47
C ARG A 184 -22.06 1.61 19.07
N THR A 185 -22.87 2.63 18.76
CA THR A 185 -24.26 2.43 18.31
C THR A 185 -24.30 1.96 16.85
N ALA A 186 -23.48 2.54 15.98
CA ALA A 186 -23.32 2.06 14.61
C ALA A 186 -22.71 0.65 14.54
N PHE A 187 -21.77 0.29 15.44
CA PHE A 187 -21.30 -1.10 15.57
C PHE A 187 -22.44 -2.08 15.91
N ARG A 188 -23.39 -1.73 16.79
CA ARG A 188 -24.55 -2.58 17.07
C ARG A 188 -25.48 -2.72 15.86
N GLN A 189 -25.66 -1.66 15.07
CA GLN A 189 -26.45 -1.69 13.83
C GLN A 189 -25.78 -2.55 12.75
N TRP A 190 -24.46 -2.43 12.60
CA TRP A 190 -23.64 -3.28 11.74
C TRP A 190 -23.69 -4.75 12.17
N SER A 191 -23.55 -5.04 13.47
CA SER A 191 -23.61 -6.40 14.03
C SER A 191 -24.99 -7.04 13.77
N ALA A 192 -26.07 -6.29 13.96
CA ALA A 192 -27.42 -6.75 13.61
C ALA A 192 -27.61 -6.97 12.09
N CYS A 193 -26.89 -6.24 11.24
CA CYS A 193 -26.86 -6.42 9.79
C CYS A 193 -26.10 -7.69 9.37
N MET A 194 -24.96 -7.97 10.03
CA MET A 194 -24.16 -9.17 9.86
C MET A 194 -24.90 -10.43 10.35
N LYS A 195 -25.56 -10.35 11.50
CA LYS A 195 -26.34 -11.46 12.06
C LYS A 195 -27.49 -11.89 11.13
N LYS A 196 -28.12 -10.95 10.43
CA LYS A 196 -29.14 -11.23 9.40
C LYS A 196 -28.59 -11.92 8.14
N ARG A 197 -27.26 -12.00 7.98
CA ARG A 197 -26.54 -12.66 6.89
C ARG A 197 -25.87 -13.98 7.28
N GLY A 198 -26.00 -14.37 8.55
CA GLY A 198 -25.40 -15.58 9.12
C GLY A 198 -24.13 -15.35 9.96
N HIS A 199 -23.61 -14.12 10.02
CA HIS A 199 -22.31 -13.81 10.64
C HIS A 199 -22.49 -13.21 12.04
N SER A 200 -21.78 -13.70 13.05
CA SER A 200 -21.97 -13.30 14.46
C SER A 200 -20.75 -12.61 15.05
N TYR A 201 -20.58 -11.32 14.77
CA TYR A 201 -19.49 -10.48 15.25
C TYR A 201 -19.99 -9.27 16.06
N GLY A 202 -19.22 -8.84 17.07
CA GLY A 202 -19.55 -7.67 17.89
C GLY A 202 -19.25 -6.34 17.19
N THR A 203 -18.10 -6.28 16.51
CA THR A 203 -17.57 -5.14 15.76
C THR A 203 -16.92 -5.61 14.46
N PRO A 204 -16.68 -4.72 13.48
CA PRO A 204 -15.92 -5.07 12.27
C PRO A 204 -14.48 -5.48 12.56
N VAL A 205 -13.91 -5.00 13.67
CA VAL A 205 -12.56 -5.36 14.12
C VAL A 205 -12.52 -6.83 14.55
N ASP A 206 -13.55 -7.32 15.21
CA ASP A 206 -13.67 -8.75 15.57
C ASP A 206 -13.75 -9.63 14.33
N ALA A 207 -14.48 -9.19 13.29
CA ALA A 207 -14.62 -9.94 12.04
C ALA A 207 -13.32 -10.01 11.24
N GLY A 208 -12.59 -8.90 11.13
CA GLY A 208 -11.30 -8.87 10.43
C GLY A 208 -10.16 -9.59 11.17
N ASN A 209 -10.19 -9.59 12.51
CA ASN A 209 -9.18 -10.26 13.34
C ASN A 209 -9.53 -11.71 13.69
N ASP A 210 -10.60 -12.28 13.13
CA ASP A 210 -11.00 -13.65 13.43
C ASP A 210 -9.92 -14.63 12.93
N ARG A 211 -9.39 -15.42 13.88
CA ARG A 211 -8.22 -16.26 13.65
C ARG A 211 -8.47 -17.41 12.69
N HIS A 212 -9.73 -17.80 12.45
CA HIS A 212 -10.01 -18.94 11.56
C HIS A 212 -9.75 -18.63 10.08
N TRP A 213 -9.77 -17.36 9.65
CA TRP A 213 -9.30 -16.94 8.33
C TRP A 213 -7.82 -17.30 8.08
N PHE A 214 -7.02 -17.34 9.16
CA PHE A 214 -5.57 -17.51 9.13
C PHE A 214 -5.10 -18.86 9.70
N ALA A 215 -6.00 -19.76 10.10
CA ALA A 215 -5.70 -20.96 10.91
C ALA A 215 -4.88 -22.08 10.21
N LYS A 216 -4.31 -21.80 9.03
CA LYS A 216 -3.44 -22.70 8.25
C LYS A 216 -2.28 -21.95 7.55
N ASP A 217 -1.96 -20.74 8.00
CA ASP A 217 -1.04 -19.82 7.32
C ASP A 217 -1.38 -19.63 5.83
N SER A 218 -2.68 -19.59 5.53
CA SER A 218 -3.16 -19.40 4.16
C SER A 218 -2.67 -18.05 3.65
N SER A 219 -2.07 -18.04 2.46
CA SER A 219 -1.68 -16.80 1.76
C SER A 219 -2.82 -16.18 0.95
N THR A 220 -3.98 -16.85 0.92
CA THR A 220 -5.13 -16.47 0.10
C THR A 220 -6.45 -16.67 0.85
N ALA A 221 -7.37 -15.73 0.69
CA ALA A 221 -8.67 -15.77 1.34
C ALA A 221 -9.59 -16.89 0.86
N SER A 222 -10.30 -17.51 1.81
CA SER A 222 -11.26 -18.57 1.52
C SER A 222 -12.55 -18.03 0.88
N GLY A 223 -13.37 -18.89 0.28
CA GLY A 223 -14.69 -18.50 -0.25
C GLY A 223 -15.65 -18.01 0.83
N GLU A 224 -15.55 -18.57 2.04
CA GLU A 224 -16.31 -18.16 3.23
C GLU A 224 -15.85 -16.78 3.74
N GLU A 225 -14.54 -16.57 3.81
CA GLU A 225 -13.93 -15.30 4.21
C GLU A 225 -14.34 -14.16 3.27
N LYS A 226 -14.20 -14.38 1.95
CA LYS A 226 -14.62 -13.42 0.92
C LYS A 226 -16.10 -13.10 1.02
N LYS A 227 -16.96 -14.10 1.21
CA LYS A 227 -18.39 -13.89 1.43
C LYS A 227 -18.63 -13.04 2.69
N THR A 228 -17.94 -13.32 3.78
CA THR A 228 -18.07 -12.60 5.05
C THR A 228 -17.59 -11.15 4.94
N ALA A 229 -16.48 -10.91 4.25
CA ALA A 229 -15.96 -9.56 3.95
C ALA A 229 -16.89 -8.76 3.03
N ILE A 230 -17.48 -9.38 2.00
CA ILE A 230 -18.49 -8.73 1.14
C ILE A 230 -19.71 -8.32 1.95
N ASP A 231 -20.16 -9.20 2.86
CA ASP A 231 -21.28 -8.94 3.76
C ASP A 231 -20.95 -7.84 4.79
N ASP A 232 -19.71 -7.78 5.31
CA ASP A 232 -19.19 -6.71 6.17
C ASP A 232 -19.21 -5.35 5.48
N VAL A 233 -18.60 -5.23 4.29
CA VAL A 233 -18.59 -3.97 3.52
C VAL A 233 -20.02 -3.47 3.27
N ARG A 234 -20.93 -4.35 2.80
CA ARG A 234 -22.35 -4.00 2.60
C ARG A 234 -23.04 -3.56 3.89
N CYS A 235 -22.64 -4.09 5.04
CA CYS A 235 -23.17 -3.68 6.35
C CYS A 235 -22.50 -2.41 6.89
N LYS A 236 -21.26 -2.09 6.51
CA LYS A 236 -20.61 -0.80 6.78
C LYS A 236 -21.29 0.32 6.00
N GLU A 237 -21.41 0.16 4.67
CA GLU A 237 -22.09 1.08 3.75
C GLU A 237 -23.52 1.38 4.21
N LYS A 238 -24.32 0.33 4.45
CA LYS A 238 -25.75 0.47 4.81
C LYS A 238 -25.99 1.30 6.09
N ASN A 239 -25.04 1.31 7.02
CA ASN A 239 -25.17 2.02 8.30
C ASN A 239 -24.31 3.30 8.34
N GLY A 240 -23.66 3.70 7.24
CA GLY A 240 -22.77 4.87 7.20
C GLY A 240 -21.59 4.78 8.18
N LEU A 241 -21.18 3.57 8.53
CA LEU A 241 -20.29 3.33 9.67
C LEU A 241 -18.91 3.96 9.48
N LEU A 242 -18.36 3.85 8.27
CA LEU A 242 -17.05 4.42 7.92
C LEU A 242 -17.04 5.94 8.11
N ALA A 243 -17.98 6.66 7.50
CA ALA A 243 -18.10 8.11 7.64
C ALA A 243 -18.25 8.58 9.10
N LEU A 244 -19.05 7.87 9.91
CA LEU A 244 -19.24 8.21 11.33
C LEU A 244 -17.97 7.99 12.16
N TRP A 245 -17.33 6.83 12.00
CA TRP A 245 -16.12 6.48 12.74
C TRP A 245 -14.96 7.41 12.35
N PHE A 246 -14.76 7.66 11.05
CA PHE A 246 -13.79 8.62 10.55
C PHE A 246 -14.04 10.04 11.06
N GLY A 247 -15.29 10.54 11.02
CA GLY A 247 -15.62 11.87 11.56
C GLY A 247 -15.30 11.99 13.06
N THR A 248 -15.53 10.92 13.82
CA THR A 248 -15.27 10.84 15.26
C THR A 248 -13.78 10.85 15.56
N GLU A 249 -13.01 9.99 14.89
CA GLU A 249 -11.56 9.90 15.06
C GLU A 249 -10.85 11.18 14.62
N LYS A 250 -11.25 11.75 13.48
CA LYS A 250 -10.74 13.03 12.97
C LYS A 250 -10.90 14.18 13.97
N ARG A 251 -12.01 14.24 14.70
CA ARG A 251 -12.21 15.21 15.80
C ARG A 251 -11.23 14.96 16.95
N LEU A 252 -11.08 13.69 17.36
CA LEU A 252 -10.17 13.30 18.45
C LEU A 252 -8.70 13.58 18.10
N GLU A 253 -8.29 13.36 16.85
CA GLU A 253 -6.97 13.76 16.36
C GLU A 253 -6.77 15.27 16.42
N GLN A 254 -7.73 16.08 15.97
CA GLN A 254 -7.64 17.54 16.08
C GLN A 254 -7.49 18.02 17.54
N GLU A 255 -8.17 17.37 18.49
CA GLU A 255 -7.99 17.64 19.92
C GLU A 255 -6.60 17.22 20.42
N ALA A 256 -6.13 16.04 20.02
CA ALA A 256 -4.81 15.54 20.37
C ALA A 256 -3.70 16.43 19.78
N ILE A 257 -3.89 16.97 18.57
CA ILE A 257 -2.98 17.93 17.93
C ILE A 257 -2.90 19.22 18.75
N ARG A 258 -4.05 19.82 19.13
CA ARG A 258 -4.09 21.01 19.98
C ARG A 258 -3.36 20.79 21.31
N LYS A 259 -3.57 19.63 21.95
CA LYS A 259 -2.93 19.25 23.22
C LYS A 259 -1.43 18.95 23.10
N ASN A 260 -0.90 18.66 21.91
CA ASN A 260 0.49 18.24 21.68
C ASN A 260 1.26 19.15 20.71
N SER A 261 0.81 20.38 20.50
CA SER A 261 1.31 21.33 19.51
C SER A 261 2.84 21.50 19.51
N THR A 262 3.47 21.63 20.68
CA THR A 262 4.93 21.76 20.82
C THR A 262 5.68 20.55 20.27
N TYR A 263 5.23 19.33 20.57
CA TYR A 263 5.84 18.09 20.08
C TYR A 263 5.62 17.94 18.57
N LEU A 264 4.40 18.16 18.10
CA LEU A 264 4.06 18.02 16.68
C LEU A 264 4.76 19.07 15.81
N SER A 265 5.02 20.26 16.36
CA SER A 265 5.87 21.27 15.71
C SER A 265 7.33 20.84 15.60
N GLN A 266 7.85 20.02 16.53
CA GLN A 266 9.18 19.40 16.41
C GLN A 266 9.16 18.31 15.33
N VAL A 267 8.11 17.49 15.25
CA VAL A 267 7.94 16.48 14.19
C VAL A 267 7.93 17.15 12.82
N LYS A 268 7.12 18.20 12.64
CA LYS A 268 7.06 18.93 11.36
C LYS A 268 8.42 19.50 10.94
N ARG A 269 9.14 20.18 11.86
CA ARG A 269 10.49 20.70 11.58
C ARG A 269 11.50 19.60 11.23
N ALA A 270 11.40 18.43 11.87
CA ALA A 270 12.26 17.29 11.55
C ALA A 270 12.00 16.76 10.14
N ASN A 271 10.74 16.59 9.73
CA ASN A 271 10.37 16.20 8.36
C ASN A 271 10.82 17.26 7.35
N GLU A 272 10.57 18.54 7.61
CA GLU A 272 11.00 19.65 6.76
C GLU A 272 12.53 19.64 6.56
N GLN A 273 13.31 19.46 7.64
CA GLN A 273 14.78 19.36 7.56
C GLN A 273 15.25 18.12 6.81
N TYR A 274 14.60 16.96 7.00
CA TYR A 274 14.89 15.73 6.26
C TYR A 274 14.71 15.95 4.75
N LEU A 275 13.60 16.57 4.34
CA LEU A 275 13.30 16.87 2.95
C LEU A 275 14.23 17.94 2.36
N VAL A 276 14.67 18.92 3.15
CA VAL A 276 15.73 19.88 2.75
C VAL A 276 17.03 19.12 2.47
N ASN A 277 17.45 18.22 3.36
CA ASN A 277 18.67 17.43 3.18
C ASN A 277 18.59 16.52 1.94
N SER A 278 17.43 15.89 1.68
CA SER A 278 17.18 15.09 0.47
C SER A 278 17.27 15.90 -0.82
N ARG A 279 16.64 17.08 -0.87
CA ARG A 279 16.72 17.99 -2.04
C ARG A 279 18.13 18.54 -2.24
N GLN A 280 18.91 18.74 -1.18
CA GLN A 280 20.31 19.14 -1.28
C GLN A 280 21.22 18.00 -1.77
N ALA A 281 20.96 16.76 -1.35
CA ALA A 281 21.71 15.59 -1.81
C ALA A 281 21.63 15.42 -3.34
N LEU A 282 20.45 15.63 -3.93
CA LEU A 282 20.22 15.56 -5.38
C LEU A 282 20.80 16.74 -6.18
N LYS A 283 21.11 17.87 -5.52
CA LYS A 283 21.70 19.06 -6.17
C LYS A 283 23.23 19.11 -6.11
N GLY A 284 23.83 18.47 -5.11
CA GLY A 284 25.28 18.52 -4.86
C GLY A 284 26.09 17.50 -5.65
N SER A 285 25.90 17.48 -6.98
CA SER A 285 26.73 16.74 -7.95
C SER A 285 27.94 17.58 -8.39
#